data_AF-A0A2S9G592-F1
#
_entry.id   AF-A0A2S9G592-F1
#
_cell.length_a   1.000
_cell.length_b   1.000
_cell.length_c   1.000
_cell.angle_alpha   90.00
_cell.angle_beta   90.00
_cell.angle_gamma   90.00
#
_symmetry.space_group_name_H-M   'P 1'
#
loop_
_entity.id
_entity.type
_entity.pdbx_description
1 polymer ?
#
loop_
_entity_poly.entity_id
_entity_poly.type
_entity_poly.pdbx_seq_one_letter_code
_entity_poly.pdbx_strand_id
1 'polypeptide(L)'
;RDVADLDSEAARVKVRLQHPDADSQDLLLLDDLLGIAEPNVALAPIDPDTRRRRLTTLINARTLARTKPALFIIEDAHWIDAVS
;
A
#
# COMPACT_ATOMS: atom_id res chain seq x y z
N ARG A 1 5.64 4.16 -15.15
CA ARG A 1 5.39 5.55 -14.68
C ARG A 1 5.16 5.44 -13.18
N ASP A 2 6.22 5.65 -12.42
CA ASP A 2 6.28 5.36 -10.99
C ASP A 2 5.38 6.28 -10.18
N VAL A 3 4.96 5.81 -9.00
CA VAL A 3 4.19 6.63 -8.06
C VAL A 3 5.04 7.79 -7.52
N ALA A 4 6.37 7.67 -7.56
CA ALA A 4 7.32 8.70 -7.12
C ALA A 4 7.39 9.94 -8.03
N ASP A 5 6.98 9.84 -9.30
CA ASP A 5 6.95 10.97 -10.25
C ASP A 5 5.58 11.67 -10.32
N LEU A 6 4.62 11.22 -9.50
CA LEU A 6 3.28 11.75 -9.46
C LEU A 6 3.13 12.64 -8.23
N ASP A 7 2.42 13.76 -8.38
CA ASP A 7 1.89 14.45 -7.22
C ASP A 7 0.97 13.51 -6.41
N SER A 8 0.77 13.83 -5.13
CA SER A 8 0.04 12.98 -4.21
C SER A 8 -1.40 12.71 -4.66
N GLU A 9 -2.03 13.61 -5.42
CA GLU A 9 -3.38 13.41 -5.96
C GLU A 9 -3.39 12.37 -7.10
N ALA A 10 -2.51 12.53 -8.08
CA ALA A 10 -2.37 11.58 -9.18
C ALA A 10 -1.92 10.18 -8.67
N ALA A 11 -1.05 10.14 -7.66
CA ALA A 11 -0.68 8.91 -6.97
C ALA A 11 -1.90 8.22 -6.35
N ARG A 12 -2.75 8.98 -5.63
CA ARG A 12 -3.99 8.48 -5.00
C ARG A 12 -5.01 7.95 -6.00
N VAL A 13 -5.20 8.63 -7.13
CA VAL A 13 -6.04 8.15 -8.24
C VAL A 13 -5.51 6.83 -8.78
N LYS A 14 -4.20 6.73 -9.00
CA LYS A 14 -3.56 5.52 -9.50
C LYS A 14 -3.67 4.35 -8.51
N VAL A 15 -3.60 4.60 -7.21
CA VAL A 15 -3.82 3.57 -6.17
C VAL A 15 -5.25 3.02 -6.24
N ARG A 16 -6.25 3.90 -6.32
CA ARG A 16 -7.68 3.53 -6.43
C ARG A 16 -7.97 2.72 -7.70
N LEU A 17 -7.41 3.13 -8.84
CA LEU A 17 -7.54 2.39 -10.11
C LEU A 17 -6.92 0.99 -10.07
N GLN A 18 -5.88 0.80 -9.25
CA GLN A 18 -5.25 -0.52 -9.10
C GLN A 18 -5.97 -1.43 -8.10
N HIS A 19 -6.82 -0.87 -7.22
CA HIS A 19 -7.50 -1.58 -6.15
C HIS A 19 -9.01 -1.27 -6.15
N PRO A 20 -9.74 -1.56 -7.25
CA PRO A 20 -11.15 -1.18 -7.37
C PRO A 20 -12.06 -1.89 -6.35
N ASP A 21 -11.68 -3.09 -5.90
CA ASP A 21 -12.46 -3.93 -4.98
C ASP A 21 -12.03 -3.76 -3.51
N ALA A 22 -11.08 -2.87 -3.22
CA ALA A 22 -10.56 -2.69 -1.87
C ALA A 22 -11.47 -1.80 -1.03
N ASP A 23 -11.53 -2.09 0.27
CA ASP A 23 -12.25 -1.26 1.22
C ASP A 23 -11.62 0.14 1.31
N SER A 24 -12.47 1.16 1.45
CA SER A 24 -12.03 2.56 1.48
C SER A 24 -11.10 2.87 2.66
N GLN A 25 -11.29 2.22 3.81
CA GLN A 25 -10.42 2.39 4.97
C GLN A 25 -9.04 1.77 4.71
N ASP A 26 -9.00 0.61 4.06
CA ASP A 26 -7.75 -0.06 3.72
C ASP A 26 -6.94 0.74 2.66
N LEU A 27 -7.63 1.42 1.75
CA LEU A 27 -7.00 2.37 0.82
C LEU A 27 -6.40 3.58 1.52
N LEU A 28 -7.04 4.11 2.57
CA LEU A 28 -6.48 5.20 3.37
C LEU A 28 -5.21 4.76 4.12
N LEU A 29 -5.18 3.52 4.63
CA LEU A 29 -3.98 2.96 5.27
C LEU A 29 -2.82 2.82 4.26
N LEU A 30 -3.15 2.44 3.02
CA LEU A 30 -2.15 2.35 1.95
C LEU A 30 -1.66 3.73 1.52
N ASP A 31 -2.55 4.71 1.38
CA ASP A 31 -2.20 6.10 1.05
C ASP A 31 -1.27 6.70 2.14
N ASP A 32 -1.52 6.43 3.42
CA ASP A 32 -0.67 6.84 4.55
C ASP A 32 0.70 6.16 4.54
N LEU A 33 0.74 4.84 4.29
CA LEU A 33 2.00 4.10 4.15
C LEU A 33 2.88 4.64 3.01
N LEU A 34 2.25 5.08 1.92
CA LEU A 34 2.93 5.65 0.76
C LEU A 34 3.27 7.13 0.92
N GLY A 35 2.84 7.79 2.01
CA GLY A 35 3.08 9.21 2.25
C GLY A 35 2.28 10.13 1.31
N ILE A 36 1.18 9.64 0.73
CA ILE A 36 0.31 10.38 -0.20
C ILE A 36 -1.08 10.68 0.39
N ALA A 37 -1.29 10.38 1.68
CA ALA A 37 -2.56 10.61 2.36
C ALA A 37 -3.01 12.07 2.27
N GLU A 38 -4.32 12.26 2.17
CA GLU A 38 -4.93 13.58 2.22
C GLU A 38 -4.79 14.19 3.62
N PRO A 39 -4.15 15.36 3.78
CA PRO A 39 -3.89 15.95 5.10
C PRO A 39 -5.16 16.23 5.92
N ASN A 40 -6.28 16.46 5.24
CA ASN A 40 -7.56 16.79 5.85
C ASN A 40 -8.43 15.55 6.15
N VAL A 41 -7.97 14.35 5.80
CA VAL A 41 -8.69 13.10 6.06
C VAL A 41 -8.03 12.40 7.25
N ALA A 42 -8.64 12.51 8.42
CA ALA A 42 -8.17 11.83 9.60
C ALA A 42 -8.41 10.31 9.49
N LEU A 43 -7.34 9.53 9.61
CA LEU A 43 -7.43 8.10 9.83
C LEU A 43 -7.99 7.85 11.24
N ALA A 44 -8.99 6.99 11.33
CA ALA A 44 -9.47 6.51 12.62
C ALA A 44 -8.31 5.84 13.39
N PRO A 45 -8.20 6.02 14.72
CA PRO A 45 -7.19 5.35 15.51
C PRO A 45 -7.27 3.85 15.29
N ILE A 46 -6.19 3.27 14.76
CA ILE A 46 -6.09 1.85 14.44
C ILE A 46 -4.93 1.25 15.24
N ASP A 47 -5.20 0.09 15.83
CA ASP A 47 -4.16 -0.70 16.50
C ASP A 47 -3.07 -1.08 15.48
N PRO A 48 -1.77 -0.97 15.83
CA PRO A 48 -0.67 -1.24 14.91
C PRO A 48 -0.69 -2.64 14.29
N ASP A 49 -1.09 -3.68 15.04
CA ASP A 49 -1.16 -5.04 14.49
C ASP A 49 -2.36 -5.20 13.56
N THR A 50 -3.47 -4.54 13.87
CA THR A 50 -4.63 -4.45 12.95
C THR A 50 -4.26 -3.74 11.65
N ARG A 51 -3.53 -2.62 11.72
CA ARG A 51 -2.99 -1.91 10.55
C ARG A 51 -2.11 -2.83 9.71
N ARG A 52 -1.17 -3.53 10.35
CA ARG A 52 -0.27 -4.49 9.68
C ARG A 52 -1.06 -5.59 8.98
N ARG A 53 -2.00 -6.23 9.67
CA ARG A 53 -2.83 -7.31 9.11
C ARG A 53 -3.65 -6.85 7.90
N ARG A 54 -4.27 -5.67 7.96
CA ARG A 54 -5.05 -5.11 6.85
C ARG A 54 -4.17 -4.80 5.64
N LEU A 55 -3.02 -4.15 5.84
CA LEU A 55 -2.08 -3.85 4.76
C LEU A 55 -1.54 -5.12 4.09
N THR A 56 -1.14 -6.12 4.88
CA THR A 56 -0.70 -7.42 4.34
C THR A 56 -1.81 -8.08 3.53
N THR A 57 -3.06 -8.04 4.02
CA THR A 57 -4.21 -8.64 3.32
C THR A 57 -4.47 -7.95 1.99
N LEU A 58 -4.45 -6.62 1.96
CA LEU A 58 -4.65 -5.82 0.76
C LEU A 58 -3.58 -6.14 -0.31
N ILE A 59 -2.30 -6.15 0.09
CA ILE A 59 -1.19 -6.46 -0.81
C ILE A 59 -1.28 -7.90 -1.35
N ASN A 60 -1.64 -8.86 -0.49
CA ASN A 60 -1.81 -10.25 -0.88
C ASN A 60 -2.97 -10.42 -1.88
N ALA A 61 -4.12 -9.81 -1.61
CA ALA A 61 -5.27 -9.85 -2.52
C ALA A 61 -4.89 -9.32 -3.90
N ARG A 62 -4.13 -8.21 -3.96
CA ARG A 62 -3.67 -7.66 -5.24
C ARG A 62 -2.67 -8.56 -5.94
N THR A 63 -1.74 -9.15 -5.19
CA THR A 63 -0.73 -10.06 -5.71
C THR A 63 -1.37 -11.31 -6.32
N LEU A 64 -2.41 -11.85 -5.68
CA LEU A 64 -3.16 -13.03 -6.14
C LEU A 64 -4.07 -12.73 -7.34
N ALA A 65 -4.68 -11.54 -7.40
CA ALA A 65 -5.56 -11.14 -8.50
C ALA A 65 -4.81 -10.74 -9.79
N ARG A 66 -3.48 -10.65 -9.74
CA ARG A 66 -2.66 -10.19 -10.86
C ARG A 66 -2.61 -11.23 -11.99
N THR A 67 -2.94 -10.80 -13.21
CA THR A 67 -2.94 -11.64 -14.42
C THR A 67 -1.71 -11.47 -15.32
N LYS A 68 -0.88 -10.45 -15.07
CA LYS A 68 0.32 -10.14 -15.87
C LYS A 68 1.59 -10.32 -15.04
N PRO A 69 2.66 -10.94 -15.55
CA PRO A 69 3.96 -11.06 -14.85
C PRO A 69 4.47 -9.72 -14.26
N ALA A 70 5.15 -9.79 -13.10
CA ALA A 70 5.68 -8.65 -12.37
C ALA A 70 6.93 -9.09 -11.61
N LEU A 71 7.93 -8.20 -11.58
CA LEU A 71 9.17 -8.34 -10.82
C LEU A 71 9.11 -7.34 -9.66
N PHE A 72 9.29 -7.84 -8.44
CA PHE A 72 9.42 -7.00 -7.24
C PHE A 72 10.89 -6.96 -6.83
N ILE A 73 11.46 -5.76 -6.74
CA ILE A 73 12.83 -5.52 -6.27
C ILE A 73 12.71 -4.86 -4.91
N ILE A 74 13.35 -5.45 -3.90
CA ILE A 74 13.44 -4.91 -2.54
C ILE A 74 14.91 -4.55 -2.32
N GLU A 75 15.22 -3.27 -2.22
CA GLU A 75 16.61 -2.79 -2.20
C GLU A 75 17.23 -2.88 -0.79
N ASP A 76 16.44 -2.60 0.26
CA ASP A 76 16.90 -2.61 1.66
C ASP A 76 16.41 -3.86 2.42
N ALA A 77 16.85 -5.04 1.99
CA ALA A 77 16.49 -6.33 2.60
C ALA A 77 17.43 -6.79 3.73
N HIS A 78 18.28 -5.91 4.25
CA HIS A 78 19.31 -6.25 5.25
C HIS A 78 18.75 -6.80 6.58
N TRP A 79 17.46 -6.61 6.85
CA TRP A 79 16.74 -7.10 8.04
C TRP A 79 16.12 -8.50 7.87
N ILE A 80 16.09 -9.05 6.65
CA ILE A 80 15.47 -10.36 6.35
C ILE A 80 16.41 -11.51 6.72
N ASP A 81 17.72 -11.25 6.87
CA ASP A 81 18.65 -12.28 7.31
C ASP A 81 18.37 -12.61 8.78
N ALA A 82 18.01 -13.87 9.04
CA ALA A 82 17.72 -14.31 10.39
C ALA A 82 19.05 -14.34 11.17
N VAL A 83 19.26 -13.37 12.05
CA VAL A 83 20.31 -13.49 13.07
C VAL A 83 19.95 -14.74 13.90
N SER A 84 20.67 -15.84 13.64
CA SER A 84 20.57 -17.09 14.40
C SER A 84 21.36 -17.00 15.69
#